data_AF-A0AAW7WL11-F1
#
_entry.id   AF-A0AAW7WL11-F1
#
_cell.length_a   1.000
_cell.length_b   1.000
_cell.length_c   1.000
_cell.angle_alpha   90.00
_cell.angle_beta   90.00
_cell.angle_gamma   90.00
#
_symmetry.space_group_name_H-M   'P 1'
#
loop_
_entity.id
_entity.type
_entity.pdbx_description
1 polymer ?
#
loop_
_entity_poly.entity_id
_entity_poly.type
_entity_poly.pdbx_seq_one_letter_code
_entity_poly.pdbx_strand_id
1 'polypeptide(L)'
;MKREILIETSYRQAKEKHGTDTLILFHVGESYEAYYDDAQTIALTTGVPSFNITFMEIPTVRIHETNMETCRNRLLDAGYAVCISDARGASGRHILKINE
;
A
#
# COMPACT_ATOMS: atom_id res chain seq x y z
N MET A 1 -7.40 16.06 7.43
CA MET A 1 -7.17 16.68 6.11
C MET A 1 -5.76 16.55 5.53
N LYS A 2 -4.77 15.90 6.19
CA LYS A 2 -3.44 15.65 5.57
C LYS A 2 -3.27 14.25 4.98
N ARG A 3 -3.96 13.24 5.52
CA ARG A 3 -3.68 11.83 5.19
C ARG A 3 -4.33 11.37 3.90
N GLU A 4 -5.57 11.74 3.62
CA GLU A 4 -6.26 11.29 2.41
C GLU A 4 -5.61 11.85 1.15
N ILE A 5 -5.32 13.15 1.13
CA ILE A 5 -4.59 13.80 0.02
C ILE A 5 -3.22 13.15 -0.20
N LEU A 6 -2.53 12.81 0.89
CA LEU A 6 -1.24 12.12 0.84
C LEU A 6 -1.38 10.73 0.22
N ILE A 7 -2.41 9.96 0.61
CA ILE A 7 -2.73 8.65 0.04
C ILE A 7 -3.05 8.78 -1.45
N GLU A 8 -3.97 9.67 -1.81
CA GLU A 8 -4.38 9.88 -3.19
C GLU A 8 -3.19 10.25 -4.09
N THR A 9 -2.37 11.21 -3.65
CA THR A 9 -1.21 11.68 -4.41
C THR A 9 -0.16 10.58 -4.56
N SER A 10 0.18 9.89 -3.46
CA SER A 10 1.21 8.84 -3.47
C SER A 10 0.76 7.63 -4.28
N TYR A 11 -0.51 7.24 -4.15
CA TYR A 11 -1.11 6.15 -4.92
C TYR A 11 -1.08 6.47 -6.41
N ARG A 12 -1.58 7.65 -6.82
CA ARG A 12 -1.58 8.07 -8.22
C ARG A 12 -0.17 8.07 -8.81
N GLN A 13 0.80 8.68 -8.14
CA GLN A 13 2.20 8.70 -8.59
C GLN A 13 2.79 7.28 -8.73
N ALA A 14 2.48 6.37 -7.80
CA ALA A 14 2.94 4.99 -7.89
C ALA A 14 2.33 4.24 -9.07
N LYS A 15 1.02 4.40 -9.32
CA LYS A 15 0.34 3.79 -10.47
C LYS A 15 0.80 4.38 -11.80
N GLU A 16 1.07 5.69 -11.88
CA GLU A 16 1.66 6.33 -13.07
C GLU A 16 3.04 5.75 -13.39
N LYS A 17 3.85 5.48 -12.37
CA LYS A 17 5.22 4.97 -12.54
C LYS A 17 5.28 3.46 -12.82
N HIS A 18 4.43 2.67 -12.17
CA HIS A 18 4.52 1.21 -12.15
C HIS A 18 3.40 0.50 -12.91
N GLY A 19 2.45 1.25 -13.48
CA GLY A 19 1.30 0.72 -14.19
C GLY A 19 0.11 0.43 -13.28
N THR A 20 -1.08 0.37 -13.89
CA THR A 20 -2.36 0.14 -13.20
C THR A 20 -2.50 -1.28 -12.67
N ASP A 21 -1.80 -2.25 -13.25
CA ASP A 21 -1.95 -3.67 -12.90
C ASP A 21 -0.99 -4.12 -11.79
N THR A 22 0.01 -3.30 -11.46
CA THR A 22 0.96 -3.58 -10.38
C THR A 22 0.34 -3.22 -9.03
N LEU A 23 0.31 -4.16 -8.08
CA LEU A 23 -0.11 -3.91 -6.71
C LEU A 23 0.97 -3.12 -5.96
N ILE A 24 0.59 -2.01 -5.32
CA ILE A 24 1.52 -1.14 -4.60
C ILE A 24 1.38 -1.33 -3.09
N LEU A 25 2.48 -1.66 -2.42
CA LEU A 25 2.60 -1.72 -0.97
C LEU A 25 3.53 -0.61 -0.47
N PHE A 26 2.99 0.35 0.26
CA PHE A 26 3.74 1.44 0.85
C PHE A 26 4.26 1.06 2.22
N HIS A 27 5.57 1.13 2.44
CA HIS A 27 6.15 0.92 3.76
C HIS A 27 5.96 2.20 4.59
N VAL A 28 5.17 2.10 5.67
CA VAL A 28 4.79 3.22 6.55
C VAL A 28 4.91 2.80 8.01
N GLY A 29 5.87 3.38 8.72
CA GLY A 29 6.19 2.96 10.08
C GLY A 29 6.66 1.50 10.11
N GLU A 30 5.95 0.65 10.88
CA GLU A 30 6.22 -0.78 11.05
C GLU A 30 5.24 -1.65 10.25
N SER A 31 4.61 -1.07 9.22
CA SER A 31 3.57 -1.73 8.45
C SER A 31 3.65 -1.39 6.97
N TYR A 32 3.07 -2.26 6.16
CA TYR A 32 2.86 -2.06 4.73
C TYR A 32 1.38 -1.76 4.51
N GLU A 33 1.09 -0.63 3.88
CA GLU A 33 -0.27 -0.21 3.55
C GLU A 33 -0.48 -0.26 2.03
N ALA A 34 -1.66 -0.71 1.60
CA ALA A 34 -2.15 -0.53 0.23
C ALA A 34 -3.54 0.12 0.28
N TYR A 35 -3.91 0.77 -0.82
CA TYR A 35 -5.10 1.62 -0.89
C TYR A 35 -5.95 1.33 -2.14
N TYR A 36 -7.21 1.72 -2.13
CA TYR A 36 -8.15 1.60 -3.25
C TYR A 36 -8.26 0.15 -3.78
N ASP A 37 -8.21 -0.05 -5.10
CA ASP A 37 -8.39 -1.37 -5.74
C ASP A 37 -7.28 -2.36 -5.36
N ASP A 38 -6.05 -1.85 -5.15
CA ASP A 38 -4.93 -2.69 -4.69
C ASP A 38 -5.26 -3.27 -3.30
N ALA A 39 -5.83 -2.48 -2.39
CA ALA A 39 -6.22 -2.95 -1.07
C ALA A 39 -7.29 -4.04 -1.13
N GLN A 40 -8.31 -3.87 -1.98
CA GLN A 40 -9.36 -4.87 -2.15
C GLN A 40 -8.81 -6.18 -2.73
N THR A 41 -7.95 -6.08 -3.75
CA THR A 41 -7.30 -7.23 -4.38
C THR A 41 -6.45 -8.00 -3.38
N ILE A 42 -5.68 -7.28 -2.55
CA ILE A 42 -4.85 -7.90 -1.52
C ILE A 42 -5.73 -8.57 -0.46
N ALA A 43 -6.79 -7.92 0.00
CA ALA A 43 -7.68 -8.48 1.01
C ALA A 43 -8.32 -9.80 0.51
N LEU A 44 -8.84 -9.80 -0.73
CA LEU A 44 -9.45 -10.97 -1.34
C LEU A 44 -8.46 -12.13 -1.52
N THR A 45 -7.24 -11.82 -1.98
CA THR A 45 -6.22 -12.85 -2.31
C THR A 45 -5.57 -13.44 -1.06
N THR A 46 -5.35 -12.62 -0.04
CA THR A 46 -4.50 -12.98 1.10
C THR A 46 -5.27 -13.23 2.39
N GLY A 47 -6.54 -12.81 2.45
CA GLY A 47 -7.38 -12.84 3.65
C GLY A 47 -7.05 -11.74 4.67
N VAL A 48 -6.15 -10.81 4.36
CA VAL A 48 -5.86 -9.66 5.22
C VAL A 48 -7.11 -8.77 5.29
N PRO A 49 -7.57 -8.38 6.49
CA PRO A 49 -8.78 -7.58 6.62
C PRO A 49 -8.58 -6.19 6.01
N SER A 50 -9.52 -5.79 5.15
CA SER A 50 -9.62 -4.41 4.66
C SER A 50 -10.48 -3.57 5.60
N PHE A 51 -10.17 -2.28 5.68
CA PHE A 51 -10.97 -1.26 6.35
C PHE A 51 -10.95 0.03 5.55
N ASN A 52 -11.89 0.93 5.82
CA ASN A 52 -11.92 2.23 5.15
C ASN A 52 -11.25 3.28 6.03
N ILE A 53 -10.35 4.06 5.45
CA ILE A 53 -9.91 5.32 6.07
C ILE A 53 -11.07 6.31 5.96
N THR A 54 -11.38 6.97 7.08
CA THR A 54 -12.57 7.82 7.29
C THR A 54 -12.69 8.97 6.28
N PHE A 55 -13.89 9.60 6.25
CA PHE A 55 -14.33 10.72 5.42
C PHE A 55 -14.34 10.51 3.90
N MET A 56 -13.28 9.93 3.31
CA MET A 56 -13.24 9.55 1.89
C MET A 56 -13.54 8.07 1.60
N GLU A 57 -13.76 7.27 2.65
CA GLU A 57 -14.03 5.83 2.57
C GLU A 57 -12.98 5.05 1.76
N ILE A 58 -11.71 5.44 1.85
CA ILE A 58 -10.63 4.85 1.05
C ILE A 58 -10.37 3.41 1.53
N PRO A 59 -10.61 2.38 0.68
CA PRO A 59 -10.30 0.99 1.02
C PRO A 59 -8.81 0.85 1.33
N THR A 60 -8.49 0.21 2.43
CA THR A 60 -7.13 0.10 2.95
C THR A 60 -6.89 -1.27 3.54
N VAL A 61 -5.71 -1.83 3.29
CA VAL A 61 -5.16 -2.96 4.04
C VAL A 61 -3.91 -2.50 4.77
N ARG A 62 -3.69 -3.05 5.96
CA ARG A 62 -2.46 -2.84 6.74
C ARG A 62 -1.88 -4.19 7.13
N ILE A 63 -0.66 -4.44 6.67
CA ILE A 63 0.09 -5.66 6.92
C ILE A 63 1.26 -5.31 7.84
N HIS A 64 1.31 -5.92 9.02
CA HIS A 64 2.46 -5.76 9.90
C HIS A 64 3.73 -6.32 9.23
N GLU A 65 4.89 -5.73 9.47
CA GLU A 65 6.15 -6.13 8.82
C GLU A 65 6.47 -7.62 8.96
N THR A 66 6.14 -8.22 10.11
CA THR A 66 6.33 -9.65 10.39
C THR A 66 5.49 -10.56 9.51
N ASN A 67 4.40 -10.05 8.92
CA ASN A 67 3.48 -10.79 8.06
C ASN A 67 3.67 -10.45 6.57
N MET A 68 4.55 -9.48 6.25
CA MET A 68 4.71 -8.94 4.90
C MET A 68 5.22 -10.01 3.93
N GLU A 69 6.22 -10.81 4.32
CA GLU A 69 6.77 -11.84 3.45
C GLU A 69 5.71 -12.88 3.07
N THR A 70 4.97 -13.40 4.05
CA THR A 70 3.86 -14.34 3.84
C THR A 70 2.79 -13.74 2.92
N CYS A 71 2.42 -12.48 3.13
CA CYS A 71 1.43 -11.80 2.31
C CYS A 71 1.91 -11.64 0.87
N ARG A 72 3.16 -11.18 0.68
CA ARG A 72 3.77 -11.00 -0.65
C ARG A 72 3.87 -12.32 -1.39
N ASN A 73 4.29 -13.40 -0.75
CA ASN A 73 4.42 -14.70 -1.40
C ASN A 73 3.06 -15.18 -1.94
N ARG A 74 1.97 -15.04 -1.18
CA ARG A 74 0.61 -15.36 -1.68
C ARG A 74 0.20 -14.54 -2.91
N LEU A 75 0.55 -13.25 -2.94
CA LEU A 75 0.27 -12.40 -4.10
C LEU A 75 1.06 -12.83 -5.34
N LEU A 76 2.34 -13.18 -5.15
CA LEU A 76 3.19 -13.69 -6.22
C LEU A 76 2.73 -15.07 -6.72
N ASP A 77 2.34 -15.96 -5.83
CA ASP A 77 1.79 -17.28 -6.16
C ASP A 77 0.48 -17.16 -6.95
N ALA A 78 -0.31 -16.12 -6.68
CA ALA A 78 -1.52 -15.78 -7.44
C ALA A 78 -1.23 -15.06 -8.77
N GLY A 79 0.04 -14.80 -9.10
CA GLY A 79 0.48 -14.22 -10.36
C GLY A 79 0.49 -12.68 -10.41
N TYR A 80 0.32 -12.00 -9.26
CA TYR A 80 0.34 -10.54 -9.23
C TYR A 80 1.77 -9.98 -9.30
N ALA A 81 1.95 -8.89 -10.05
CA ALA A 81 3.12 -8.04 -9.91
C ALA A 81 2.97 -7.15 -8.66
N VAL A 82 3.99 -7.11 -7.82
CA VAL A 82 3.97 -6.37 -6.54
C VAL A 82 5.16 -5.40 -6.48
N CYS A 83 4.89 -4.13 -6.19
CA CYS A 83 5.88 -3.10 -5.96
C CYS A 83 5.86 -2.65 -4.50
N ILE A 84 7.06 -2.57 -3.89
CA ILE A 84 7.22 -2.04 -2.53
C ILE A 84 7.76 -0.61 -2.64
N SER A 85 6.99 0.36 -2.15
CA SER A 85 7.43 1.75 -2.02
C SER A 85 8.11 1.94 -0.67
N ASP A 86 9.44 1.91 -0.66
CA ASP A 86 10.27 1.95 0.55
C ASP A 86 10.86 3.35 0.83
N ALA A 87 9.99 4.36 0.94
CA ALA A 87 10.42 5.74 1.15
C ALA A 87 10.72 6.04 2.63
N ARG A 88 11.82 6.77 2.88
CA ARG A 88 12.23 7.20 4.22
C ARG A 88 12.24 8.72 4.35
N GLY A 89 11.76 9.21 5.49
CA GLY A 89 11.82 10.62 5.85
C GLY A 89 13.20 11.01 6.42
N ALA A 90 13.37 12.29 6.77
CA ALA A 90 14.61 12.81 7.37
C ALA A 90 15.01 12.09 8.68
N SER A 91 14.04 11.52 9.40
CA SER A 91 14.28 10.72 10.61
C SER A 91 14.69 9.27 10.35
N GLY A 92 14.80 8.85 9.08
CA GLY A 92 15.04 7.46 8.68
C GLY A 92 13.81 6.56 8.79
N ARG A 93 12.69 7.04 9.36
CA ARG A 93 11.44 6.28 9.44
C ARG A 93 10.79 6.13 8.07
N HIS A 94 10.16 4.97 7.85
CA HIS A 94 9.37 4.70 6.67
C HIS A 94 8.12 5.58 6.66
N ILE A 95 7.92 6.32 5.56
CA ILE A 95 6.83 7.27 5.41
C ILE A 95 6.14 7.08 4.07
N LEU A 96 4.86 7.44 4.04
CA LEU A 96 4.16 7.67 2.79
C LEU A 96 4.67 9.01 2.21
N LYS A 97 5.36 8.96 1.07
CA LYS A 97 6.07 10.11 0.50
C LYS A 97 5.27 10.76 -0.63
N ILE A 98 5.14 12.08 -0.57
CA ILE A 98 4.87 12.92 -1.75
C ILE A 98 6.23 13.20 -2.38
N ASN A 99 6.43 12.80 -3.63
CA ASN A 99 7.50 13.44 -4.40
C ASN A 99 7.00 14.86 -4.73
N GLU A 100 7.59 15.86 -4.09
CA GLU A 100 7.53 17.26 -4.53
C GLU A 100 8.19 17.41 -5.91
#